data_AF-A0A1I0J7Y6-F1
#
_entry.id   AF-A0A1I0J7Y6-F1
#
_cell.length_a   1.000
_cell.length_b   1.000
_cell.length_c   1.000
_cell.angle_alpha   90.00
_cell.angle_beta   90.00
_cell.angle_gamma   90.00
#
_symmetry.space_group_name_H-M   'P 1'
#
loop_
_entity.id
_entity.type
_entity.pdbx_description
1 polymer ?
#
loop_
_entity_poly.entity_id
_entity_poly.type
_entity_poly.pdbx_seq_one_letter_code
_entity_poly.pdbx_strand_id
1 'polypeptide(L)'
;MCAGCGHPQEAGDGRCVACGAVLPEAPRPANPAAEEPFFLLELGGRMAAGGGRRLTYRADGTVPPTVVELGRLRAVRFGRRFFLEPLAIVPLALVLTLLVPSVRPVTAALSVLGLLGALLWRQSFVVLEFLDGKQVRWTLGTAFIGSARARRIDEACAAALRGLLARGVAAEDQRGGLWRRA
;
A
#
# COMPACT_ATOMS: atom_id res chain seq x y z
N MET A 1 39.74 8.04 3.48
CA MET A 1 40.92 7.81 2.62
C MET A 1 41.76 6.69 3.23
N CYS A 2 42.34 5.80 2.42
CA CYS A 2 43.22 4.75 2.91
C CYS A 2 44.59 5.30 3.29
N ALA A 3 45.07 5.02 4.51
CA ALA A 3 46.38 5.47 4.98
C ALA A 3 47.56 4.77 4.29
N GLY A 4 47.35 3.58 3.69
CA GLY A 4 48.40 2.82 3.01
C GLY A 4 48.68 3.30 1.59
N CYS A 5 47.64 3.62 0.80
CA CYS A 5 47.80 3.94 -0.62
C CYS A 5 47.18 5.29 -1.03
N GLY A 6 46.64 6.06 -0.08
CA GLY A 6 46.03 7.38 -0.34
C GLY A 6 44.70 7.35 -1.09
N HIS A 7 44.22 6.18 -1.53
CA HIS A 7 43.01 6.08 -2.34
C HIS A 7 41.76 6.46 -1.52
N PRO A 8 40.83 7.28 -2.04
CA PRO A 8 39.50 7.44 -1.45
C PRO A 8 38.78 6.08 -1.42
N GLN A 9 38.11 5.78 -0.31
CA GLN A 9 37.39 4.54 -0.07
C GLN A 9 35.99 4.90 0.43
N GLU A 10 34.97 4.22 -0.08
CA GLU A 10 33.62 4.30 0.48
C GLU A 10 33.56 3.64 1.87
N ALA A 11 32.63 4.05 2.72
CA ALA A 11 32.47 3.46 4.04
C ALA A 11 31.99 2.00 3.91
N GLY A 12 32.85 1.03 4.23
CA GLY A 12 32.63 -0.37 3.89
C GLY A 12 33.60 -1.36 4.58
N ASP A 13 33.79 -2.53 3.95
CA ASP A 13 34.25 -3.85 4.45
C ASP A 13 35.62 -3.95 5.16
N GLY A 14 36.09 -2.91 5.84
CA GLY A 14 37.27 -2.95 6.72
C GLY A 14 38.61 -3.15 5.98
N ARG A 15 38.61 -3.21 4.64
CA ARG A 15 39.80 -3.37 3.81
C ARG A 15 39.76 -2.46 2.59
N CYS A 16 40.94 -1.95 2.21
CA CYS A 16 41.11 -1.12 1.03
C CYS A 16 40.94 -1.95 -0.25
N VAL A 17 40.07 -1.52 -1.15
CA VAL A 17 39.84 -2.21 -2.44
C VAL A 17 41.08 -2.16 -3.34
N ALA A 18 41.92 -1.14 -3.21
CA ALA A 18 43.08 -0.96 -4.08
C ALA A 18 44.33 -1.73 -3.63
N CYS A 19 44.59 -1.82 -2.32
CA CYS A 19 45.83 -2.39 -1.78
C CYS A 19 45.64 -3.47 -0.72
N GLY A 20 44.40 -3.78 -0.34
CA GLY A 20 44.09 -4.79 0.68
C GLY A 20 44.44 -4.41 2.12
N ALA A 21 44.97 -3.20 2.36
CA ALA A 21 45.30 -2.73 3.70
C ALA A 21 44.05 -2.67 4.60
N VAL A 22 44.21 -3.07 5.88
CA VAL A 22 43.14 -3.01 6.89
C VAL A 22 42.84 -1.54 7.18
N LEU A 23 41.59 -1.14 6.98
CA LEU A 23 41.11 0.21 7.28
C LEU A 23 40.61 0.26 8.73
N PRO A 24 40.80 1.38 9.45
CA PRO A 24 40.11 1.60 10.71
C PRO A 24 38.61 1.51 10.44
N GLU A 25 37.92 0.71 11.25
CA GLU A 25 36.47 0.51 11.12
C GLU A 25 35.77 1.83 11.43
N ALA A 26 35.52 2.61 10.36
CA ALA A 26 34.76 3.83 10.49
C ALA A 26 33.36 3.43 10.97
N PRO A 27 32.81 4.10 12.00
CA PRO A 27 31.46 3.81 12.44
C PRO A 27 30.55 3.98 11.25
N ARG A 28 29.95 2.87 10.79
CA ARG A 28 28.93 2.90 9.74
C ARG A 28 27.88 3.92 10.21
N PRO A 29 27.41 4.84 9.35
CA PRO A 29 26.23 5.62 9.70
C PRO A 29 25.18 4.58 10.10
N ALA A 30 24.73 4.65 11.36
CA ALA A 30 23.80 3.69 11.91
C ALA A 30 22.66 3.58 10.91
N ASN A 31 22.49 2.40 10.30
CA ASN A 31 21.27 2.11 9.58
C ASN A 31 20.17 2.39 10.62
N PRO A 32 19.33 3.43 10.47
CA PRO A 32 18.39 3.81 11.51
C PRO A 32 17.64 2.54 11.83
N ALA A 33 17.78 2.08 13.08
CA ALA A 33 17.37 0.76 13.52
C ALA A 33 16.08 0.40 12.81
N ALA A 34 16.09 -0.69 12.05
CA ALA A 34 14.88 -1.24 11.47
C ALA A 34 13.99 -1.63 12.65
N GLU A 35 13.28 -0.66 13.22
CA GLU A 35 12.23 -0.88 14.19
C GLU A 35 11.28 -1.85 13.51
N GLU A 36 11.10 -3.02 14.13
CA GLU A 36 10.24 -4.05 13.59
C GLU A 36 8.90 -3.41 13.20
N PRO A 37 8.47 -3.58 11.94
CA PRO A 37 7.26 -2.96 11.49
C PRO A 37 6.09 -3.56 12.27
N PHE A 38 5.31 -2.71 12.95
CA PHE A 38 4.11 -3.14 13.64
C PHE A 38 3.00 -3.55 12.67
N PHE A 39 3.10 -3.14 11.40
CA PHE A 39 2.43 -3.79 10.28
C PHE A 39 3.27 -3.71 9.01
N LEU A 40 3.15 -4.74 8.19
CA LEU A 40 3.69 -4.78 6.83
C LEU A 40 2.63 -5.41 5.93
N LEU A 41 2.29 -4.72 4.85
CA LEU A 41 1.38 -5.20 3.83
C LEU A 41 2.04 -5.04 2.47
N GLU A 42 2.35 -6.18 1.84
CA GLU A 42 2.92 -6.22 0.49
C GLU A 42 1.94 -6.91 -0.47
N LEU A 43 1.55 -6.21 -1.54
CA LEU A 43 0.52 -6.63 -2.47
C LEU A 43 0.89 -6.25 -3.90
N GLY A 44 1.58 -7.16 -4.61
CA GLY A 44 1.82 -7.06 -6.05
C GLY A 44 2.47 -5.74 -6.47
N GLY A 45 3.61 -5.40 -5.86
CA GLY A 45 4.36 -4.17 -6.12
C GLY A 45 4.00 -2.98 -5.21
N ARG A 46 2.89 -3.06 -4.48
CA ARG A 46 2.51 -2.09 -3.45
C ARG A 46 3.02 -2.53 -2.09
N MET A 47 3.54 -1.59 -1.32
CA MET A 47 4.01 -1.84 0.04
C MET A 47 3.44 -0.76 0.96
N ALA A 48 2.81 -1.15 2.06
CA ALA A 48 2.45 -0.27 3.15
C ALA A 48 3.05 -0.83 4.43
N ALA A 49 3.84 -0.05 5.15
CA ALA A 49 4.43 -0.49 6.41
C ALA A 49 4.42 0.62 7.45
N GLY A 50 4.17 0.25 8.70
CA GLY A 50 4.30 1.13 9.85
C GLY A 50 5.44 0.65 10.72
N GLY A 51 6.45 1.50 10.92
CA GLY A 51 7.61 1.21 11.75
C GLY A 51 7.91 2.41 12.64
N GLY A 52 8.11 2.17 13.93
CA GLY A 52 8.43 3.25 14.87
C GLY A 52 7.38 4.34 14.94
N ARG A 53 7.80 5.57 14.57
CA ARG A 53 6.96 6.77 14.46
C ARG A 53 6.62 7.16 13.01
N ARG A 54 6.73 6.23 12.05
CA ARG A 54 6.54 6.51 10.62
C ARG A 54 5.61 5.51 9.95
N LEU A 55 4.85 6.01 8.99
CA LEU A 55 4.10 5.24 8.00
C LEU A 55 4.79 5.38 6.65
N THR A 56 5.01 4.27 5.98
CA THR A 56 5.63 4.21 4.66
C THR A 56 4.65 3.59 3.68
N TYR A 57 4.56 4.19 2.50
CA TYR A 57 3.71 3.69 1.42
C TYR A 57 4.42 3.80 0.09
N ARG A 58 4.43 2.69 -0.65
CA ARG A 58 4.95 2.60 -2.01
C ARG A 58 3.82 2.11 -2.90
N ALA A 59 3.43 2.94 -3.85
CA ALA A 59 2.35 2.63 -4.79
C ALA A 59 2.77 1.63 -5.88
N ASP A 60 4.06 1.62 -6.23
CA ASP A 60 4.66 0.71 -7.20
C ASP A 60 6.18 0.63 -6.93
N GLY A 61 6.83 -0.48 -7.33
CA GLY A 61 8.26 -0.73 -7.15
C GLY A 61 9.16 0.34 -7.79
N THR A 62 8.64 1.03 -8.80
CA THR A 62 9.33 2.10 -9.54
C THR A 62 9.22 3.48 -8.89
N VAL A 63 8.29 3.66 -7.94
CA VAL A 63 7.99 4.95 -7.33
C VAL A 63 8.66 5.06 -5.95
N PRO A 64 9.30 6.19 -5.62
CA PRO A 64 9.90 6.37 -4.30
C PRO A 64 8.84 6.23 -3.20
N PRO A 65 9.18 5.58 -2.07
CA PRO A 65 8.25 5.40 -0.97
C PRO A 65 7.91 6.76 -0.34
N THR A 66 6.62 7.01 -0.15
CA THR A 66 6.12 8.15 0.61
C THR A 66 6.22 7.84 2.10
N VAL A 67 6.92 8.67 2.85
CA VAL A 67 7.11 8.52 4.30
C VAL A 67 6.33 9.62 5.02
N VAL A 68 5.49 9.23 5.98
CA VAL A 68 4.65 10.12 6.77
C VAL A 68 4.94 9.89 8.25
N GLU A 69 5.24 10.96 8.99
CA GLU A 69 5.44 10.87 10.43
C GLU A 69 4.11 10.84 11.18
N LEU A 70 3.99 9.93 12.15
CA LEU A 70 2.80 9.75 12.98
C LEU A 70 2.42 11.02 13.73
N GLY A 71 3.39 11.85 14.12
CA GLY A 71 3.14 13.12 14.81
C GLY A 71 2.45 14.18 13.96
N ARG A 72 2.39 14.01 12.63
CA ARG A 72 1.67 14.91 11.72
C ARG A 72 0.24 14.44 11.43
N LEU A 73 -0.12 13.24 11.88
CA LEU A 73 -1.41 12.63 11.64
C LEU A 73 -2.38 12.96 12.77
N ARG A 74 -3.56 13.43 12.40
CA ARG A 74 -4.70 13.59 13.29
C ARG A 74 -5.45 12.27 13.45
N ALA A 75 -5.74 11.62 12.31
CA ALA A 75 -6.50 10.38 12.29
C ALA A 75 -6.12 9.51 11.09
N VAL A 76 -6.34 8.21 11.21
CA VAL A 76 -6.16 7.22 10.14
C VAL A 76 -7.45 6.42 9.99
N ARG A 77 -8.01 6.39 8.79
CA ARG A 77 -9.27 5.69 8.48
C ARG A 77 -9.03 4.59 7.47
N PHE A 78 -9.41 3.37 7.82
CA PHE A 78 -9.38 2.23 6.91
C PHE A 78 -10.75 2.06 6.27
N GLY A 79 -10.81 1.99 4.94
CA GLY A 79 -12.06 1.93 4.19
C GLY A 79 -12.06 0.86 3.10
N ARG A 80 -13.28 0.46 2.70
CA ARG A 80 -13.55 -0.44 1.57
C ARG A 80 -14.52 0.21 0.60
N ARG A 81 -14.28 0.03 -0.69
CA ARG A 81 -15.18 0.43 -1.77
C ARG A 81 -15.48 -0.75 -2.69
N PHE A 82 -16.70 -0.77 -3.22
CA PHE A 82 -17.03 -1.63 -4.35
C PHE A 82 -16.24 -1.23 -5.58
N PHE A 83 -15.74 -2.22 -6.31
CA PHE A 83 -15.04 -1.99 -7.56
C PHE A 83 -16.07 -1.83 -8.68
N LEU A 84 -16.53 -0.60 -8.94
CA LEU A 84 -17.63 -0.33 -9.88
C LEU A 84 -17.20 -0.26 -11.35
N GLU A 85 -15.90 -0.27 -11.65
CA GLU A 85 -15.38 -0.18 -13.02
C GLU A 85 -15.94 -1.27 -13.96
N PRO A 86 -16.09 -2.55 -13.55
CA PRO A 86 -16.69 -3.58 -14.40
C PRO A 86 -18.16 -3.33 -14.74
N LEU A 87 -18.84 -2.46 -13.99
CA LEU A 87 -20.24 -2.11 -14.23
C LEU A 87 -20.41 -1.27 -15.51
N ALA A 88 -19.34 -0.64 -16.01
CA ALA A 88 -19.32 0.03 -17.31
C ALA A 88 -19.52 -0.95 -18.50
N ILE A 89 -19.33 -2.25 -18.30
CA ILE A 89 -19.58 -3.28 -19.32
C ILE A 89 -21.08 -3.40 -19.60
N VAL A 90 -21.95 -3.13 -18.61
CA VAL A 90 -23.40 -3.30 -18.73
C VAL A 90 -24.03 -2.37 -19.79
N PRO A 91 -23.83 -1.02 -19.77
CA PRO A 91 -24.38 -0.16 -20.82
C PRO A 91 -23.76 -0.46 -22.19
N LEU A 92 -22.48 -0.83 -22.26
CA LEU A 92 -21.83 -1.21 -23.50
C LEU A 92 -22.47 -2.48 -24.11
N ALA A 93 -22.67 -3.50 -23.29
CA ALA A 93 -23.33 -4.74 -23.68
C ALA A 93 -24.77 -4.49 -24.13
N LEU A 94 -25.49 -3.56 -23.48
CA LEU A 94 -26.83 -3.15 -23.89
C LEU A 94 -26.84 -2.53 -25.29
N VAL A 95 -25.95 -1.55 -25.55
CA VAL A 95 -25.83 -0.93 -26.89
C VAL A 95 -25.51 -1.97 -27.96
N LEU A 96 -24.57 -2.88 -27.68
CA LEU A 96 -24.19 -3.95 -28.61
C LEU A 96 -25.36 -4.89 -28.92
N THR A 97 -26.18 -5.21 -27.91
CA THR A 97 -27.37 -6.06 -28.05
C THR A 97 -28.45 -5.42 -28.91
N LEU A 98 -28.61 -4.10 -28.81
CA LEU A 98 -29.57 -3.34 -29.61
C LEU A 98 -29.14 -3.26 -31.09
N LEU A 99 -27.85 -3.10 -31.34
CA LEU A 99 -27.28 -3.00 -32.69
C LEU A 99 -27.18 -4.36 -33.38
N VAL A 100 -26.87 -5.42 -32.64
CA VAL A 100 -26.60 -6.76 -33.18
C VAL A 100 -27.34 -7.82 -32.35
N PRO A 101 -28.58 -8.19 -32.71
CA PRO A 101 -29.38 -9.12 -31.90
C PRO A 101 -28.78 -10.52 -31.75
N SER A 102 -27.94 -10.95 -32.69
CA SER A 102 -27.29 -12.26 -32.66
C SER A 102 -26.25 -12.42 -31.54
N VAL A 103 -25.78 -11.32 -30.92
CA VAL A 103 -24.80 -11.39 -29.81
C VAL A 103 -25.43 -11.39 -28.41
N ARG A 104 -26.78 -11.46 -28.32
CA ARG A 104 -27.53 -11.55 -27.05
C ARG A 104 -26.95 -12.51 -25.99
N PRO A 105 -26.56 -13.77 -26.31
CA PRO A 105 -26.02 -14.65 -25.28
C PRO A 105 -24.67 -14.16 -24.74
N VAL A 106 -23.83 -13.58 -25.59
CA VAL A 106 -22.50 -13.07 -25.22
C VAL A 106 -22.64 -11.80 -24.38
N THR A 107 -23.51 -10.87 -24.77
CA THR A 107 -23.74 -9.62 -24.03
C THR A 107 -24.41 -9.87 -22.68
N ALA A 108 -25.31 -10.86 -22.59
CA ALA A 108 -25.87 -11.31 -21.32
C ALA A 108 -24.79 -11.88 -20.39
N ALA A 109 -23.92 -12.76 -20.90
CA ALA A 109 -22.81 -13.31 -20.13
C ALA A 109 -21.84 -12.21 -19.63
N LEU A 110 -21.50 -11.25 -20.50
CA LEU A 110 -20.64 -10.12 -20.14
C LEU A 110 -21.28 -9.21 -19.07
N SER A 111 -22.59 -8.97 -19.16
CA SER A 111 -23.32 -8.18 -18.15
C SER A 111 -23.32 -8.86 -16.79
N VAL A 112 -23.54 -10.18 -16.76
CA VAL A 112 -23.47 -10.99 -15.53
C VAL A 112 -22.04 -10.96 -14.95
N LEU A 113 -21.01 -11.11 -15.80
CA LEU A 113 -19.61 -11.03 -15.36
C LEU A 113 -19.27 -9.64 -14.80
N GLY A 114 -19.74 -8.56 -15.43
CA GLY A 114 -19.55 -7.19 -14.93
C GLY A 114 -20.20 -6.98 -13.56
N LEU A 115 -21.44 -7.48 -13.38
CA LEU A 115 -22.15 -7.45 -12.11
C LEU A 115 -21.45 -8.26 -11.02
N LEU A 116 -21.06 -9.50 -11.31
CA LEU A 116 -20.33 -10.35 -10.38
C LEU A 116 -18.98 -9.72 -10.01
N GLY A 117 -18.26 -9.16 -10.99
CA GLY A 117 -17.03 -8.41 -10.75
C GLY A 117 -17.26 -7.27 -9.76
N ALA A 118 -18.30 -6.45 -9.97
CA ALA A 118 -18.58 -5.32 -9.10
C ALA A 118 -19.02 -5.69 -7.67
N LEU A 119 -19.72 -6.82 -7.52
CA LEU A 119 -20.19 -7.31 -6.22
C LEU A 119 -19.10 -8.01 -5.42
N LEU A 120 -18.25 -8.78 -6.10
CA LEU A 120 -17.28 -9.67 -5.47
C LEU A 120 -15.91 -9.04 -5.28
N TRP A 121 -15.56 -8.02 -6.06
CA TRP A 121 -14.28 -7.31 -5.89
C TRP A 121 -14.44 -6.09 -5.01
N ARG A 122 -13.57 -6.01 -4.01
CA ARG A 122 -13.48 -4.89 -3.07
C ARG A 122 -12.12 -4.23 -3.17
N GLN A 123 -12.11 -2.91 -3.28
CA GLN A 123 -10.92 -2.11 -3.19
C GLN A 123 -10.75 -1.62 -1.75
N SER A 124 -9.58 -1.87 -1.17
CA SER A 124 -9.23 -1.38 0.18
C SER A 124 -8.33 -0.17 0.07
N PHE A 125 -8.55 0.81 0.94
CA PHE A 125 -7.77 2.04 0.98
C PHE A 125 -7.60 2.54 2.42
N VAL A 126 -6.60 3.38 2.62
CA VAL A 126 -6.34 4.10 3.87
C VAL A 126 -6.45 5.58 3.57
N VAL A 127 -7.13 6.32 4.44
CA VAL A 127 -7.17 7.77 4.43
C VAL A 127 -6.39 8.26 5.64
N LEU A 128 -5.39 9.07 5.36
CA LEU A 128 -4.57 9.76 6.35
C LEU A 128 -5.09 11.19 6.47
N GLU A 129 -5.55 11.55 7.65
CA GLU A 129 -5.92 12.93 7.97
C GLU A 129 -4.77 13.58 8.73
N PHE A 130 -4.24 14.66 8.18
CA PHE A 130 -3.13 15.41 8.78
C PHE A 130 -3.68 16.49 9.72
N LEU A 131 -2.84 16.94 10.65
CA LEU A 131 -3.17 18.05 11.55
C LEU A 131 -3.53 19.34 10.79
N ASP A 132 -2.90 19.56 9.63
CA ASP A 132 -3.16 20.70 8.74
C ASP A 132 -4.50 20.59 7.96
N GLY A 133 -5.32 19.58 8.24
CA GLY A 133 -6.59 19.32 7.55
C GLY A 133 -6.45 18.68 6.16
N LYS A 134 -5.22 18.47 5.67
CA LYS A 134 -4.98 17.73 4.42
C LYS A 134 -5.39 16.26 4.58
N GLN A 135 -5.96 15.70 3.53
CA GLN A 135 -6.29 14.28 3.46
C GLN A 135 -5.50 13.61 2.33
N VAL A 136 -4.87 12.49 2.63
CA VAL A 136 -4.16 11.69 1.63
C VAL A 136 -4.77 10.30 1.61
N ARG A 137 -5.13 9.83 0.41
CA ARG A 137 -5.67 8.49 0.21
C ARG A 137 -4.61 7.57 -0.38
N TRP A 138 -4.32 6.47 0.31
CA TRP A 138 -3.48 5.39 -0.17
C TRP A 138 -4.32 4.17 -0.56
N THR A 139 -4.02 3.56 -1.71
CA THR A 139 -4.80 2.42 -2.20
C THR A 139 -4.05 1.13 -1.90
N LEU A 140 -4.57 0.33 -0.97
CA LEU A 140 -3.94 -0.92 -0.54
C LEU A 140 -4.07 -2.01 -1.61
N GLY A 141 -5.10 -1.93 -2.45
CA GLY A 141 -5.30 -2.81 -3.60
C GLY A 141 -6.71 -3.36 -3.66
N THR A 142 -6.93 -4.23 -4.65
CA THR A 142 -8.19 -4.93 -4.88
C THR A 142 -8.06 -6.40 -4.47
N ALA A 143 -9.13 -6.94 -3.87
CA ALA A 143 -9.21 -8.35 -3.53
C ALA A 143 -10.64 -8.87 -3.70
N PHE A 144 -10.72 -10.14 -4.06
CA PHE A 144 -11.97 -10.89 -4.11
C PHE A 144 -12.42 -11.25 -2.69
N ILE A 145 -13.71 -11.10 -2.39
CA ILE A 145 -14.28 -11.43 -1.07
C ILE A 145 -14.00 -12.91 -0.73
N GLY A 146 -13.48 -13.17 0.47
CA GLY A 146 -13.15 -14.52 0.92
C GLY A 146 -11.83 -15.09 0.40
N SER A 147 -11.12 -14.38 -0.49
CA SER A 147 -9.79 -14.81 -0.94
C SER A 147 -8.72 -14.70 0.15
N ALA A 148 -7.65 -15.49 0.04
CA ALA A 148 -6.47 -15.37 0.91
C ALA A 148 -5.85 -13.96 0.86
N ARG A 149 -5.98 -13.26 -0.27
CA ARG A 149 -5.54 -11.86 -0.39
C ARG A 149 -6.39 -10.91 0.44
N ALA A 150 -7.72 -11.11 0.46
CA ALA A 150 -8.62 -10.31 1.31
C ALA A 150 -8.33 -10.52 2.81
N ARG A 151 -8.07 -11.77 3.23
CA ARG A 151 -7.67 -12.08 4.61
C ARG A 151 -6.38 -11.39 5.02
N ARG A 152 -5.34 -11.44 4.18
CA ARG A 152 -4.06 -10.76 4.43
C ARG A 152 -4.22 -9.24 4.56
N ILE A 153 -5.05 -8.63 3.71
CA ILE A 153 -5.40 -7.20 3.84
C ILE A 153 -6.08 -6.94 5.18
N ASP A 154 -6.98 -7.84 5.61
CA ASP A 154 -7.73 -7.63 6.84
C ASP A 154 -6.89 -7.75 8.10
N GLU A 155 -6.03 -8.76 8.14
CA GLU A 155 -5.06 -8.98 9.20
C GLU A 155 -4.07 -7.80 9.30
N ALA A 156 -3.55 -7.33 8.18
CA ALA A 156 -2.64 -6.19 8.15
C ALA A 156 -3.33 -4.88 8.60
N CYS A 157 -4.56 -4.63 8.16
CA CYS A 157 -5.34 -3.48 8.64
C CYS A 157 -5.62 -3.58 10.15
N ALA A 158 -5.94 -4.77 10.67
CA ALA A 158 -6.15 -4.99 12.10
C ALA A 158 -4.86 -4.82 12.92
N ALA A 159 -3.71 -5.24 12.39
CA ALA A 159 -2.41 -4.99 12.99
C ALA A 159 -2.06 -3.49 12.98
N ALA A 160 -2.31 -2.81 11.86
CA ALA A 160 -2.09 -1.38 11.71
C ALA A 160 -2.95 -0.56 12.69
N LEU A 161 -4.25 -0.86 12.79
CA LEU A 161 -5.16 -0.23 13.76
C LEU A 161 -4.65 -0.35 15.20
N ARG A 162 -4.30 -1.58 15.62
CA ARG A 162 -3.76 -1.83 16.96
C ARG A 162 -2.46 -1.07 17.21
N GLY A 163 -1.53 -1.09 16.24
CA GLY A 163 -0.24 -0.41 16.37
C GLY A 163 -0.33 1.11 16.34
N LEU A 164 -1.31 1.68 15.64
CA LEU A 164 -1.60 3.12 15.62
C LEU A 164 -2.22 3.60 16.93
N LEU A 165 -3.22 2.87 17.44
CA LEU A 165 -3.86 3.19 18.73
C LEU A 165 -2.86 3.11 19.89
N ALA A 166 -1.99 2.11 19.89
CA ALA A 166 -0.92 1.98 20.89
C ALA A 166 0.07 3.16 20.89
N ARG A 167 0.15 3.91 19.78
CA ARG A 167 1.01 5.08 19.60
C ARG A 167 0.26 6.40 19.74
N GLY A 168 -1.01 6.36 20.18
CA GLY A 168 -1.83 7.54 20.44
C GLY A 168 -2.41 8.21 19.19
N VAL A 169 -2.38 7.54 18.04
CA VAL A 169 -3.01 8.06 16.81
C VAL A 169 -4.45 7.55 16.73
N ALA A 170 -5.41 8.45 16.54
CA ALA A 170 -6.80 8.07 16.34
C ALA A 170 -6.92 7.22 15.08
N ALA A 171 -7.37 5.97 15.22
CA ALA A 171 -7.48 5.04 14.11
C ALA A 171 -8.87 4.40 14.08
N GLU A 172 -9.55 4.51 12.95
CA GLU A 172 -10.93 4.03 12.78
C GLU A 172 -11.02 2.96 11.70
N ASP A 173 -11.78 1.90 12.00
CA ASP A 173 -12.15 0.88 11.03
C ASP A 173 -13.52 1.19 10.43
N GLN A 174 -13.52 1.72 9.20
CA GLN A 174 -14.75 1.99 8.44
C GLN A 174 -14.97 0.94 7.33
N ARG A 175 -14.31 -0.21 7.40
CA ARG A 175 -14.43 -1.28 6.38
C ARG A 175 -15.81 -1.96 6.38
N GLY A 176 -16.60 -1.81 7.45
CA GLY A 176 -17.97 -2.34 7.57
C GLY A 176 -19.08 -1.41 7.04
N GLY A 177 -18.77 -0.14 6.76
CA GLY A 177 -19.73 0.85 6.27
C GLY A 177 -19.63 1.09 4.76
N LEU A 178 -20.74 1.50 4.14
CA LEU A 178 -20.70 2.15 2.83
C LEU A 178 -19.94 3.47 2.99
N TRP A 179 -18.64 3.47 2.67
CA TRP A 179 -17.82 4.68 2.71
C TRP A 179 -18.38 5.69 1.69
N ARG A 180 -19.20 6.65 2.15
CA ARG A 180 -19.65 7.79 1.35
C ARG A 180 -18.46 8.74 1.25
N ARG A 181 -18.13 9.18 0.03
CA ARG A 181 -17.20 10.30 -0.14
C ARG A 181 -17.80 11.49 0.63
N ALA A 182 -17.12 11.92 1.69
CA ALA A 182 -17.16 13.32 2.09
C ALA A 182 -16.38 14.13 1.05
#